data_AF-A0AAV7JJL1-F1
#
_entry.id   AF-A0AAV7JJL1-F1
#
_cell.length_a   1.000
_cell.length_b   1.000
_cell.length_c   1.000
_cell.angle_alpha   90.00
_cell.angle_beta   90.00
_cell.angle_gamma   90.00
#
_symmetry.space_group_name_H-M   'P 1'
#
loop_
_entity.id
_entity.type
_entity.pdbx_description
1 polymer ?
#
loop_
_entity_poly.entity_id
_entity_poly.type
_entity_poly.pdbx_seq_one_letter_code
_entity_poly.pdbx_strand_id
1 'polypeptide(L)'
;MVMEDKCIIVNQLERSVEISSGAIHTILMTVLGYRSICGKWVLHKLSENQRLARLNIAKKLLETYENCDSRRRTEIITGDETWVYYSTPYRKYKKRSWVRGDEQPANIPRPDFRKPKIMCTIFFSSHGIVL
;
A
#
# COMPACT_ATOMS: atom_id res chain seq x y z
N MET A 1 17.08 19.41 -5.65
CA MET A 1 16.23 19.24 -4.45
C MET A 1 14.98 18.40 -4.72
N VAL A 2 13.85 18.92 -5.23
CA VAL A 2 12.62 18.11 -5.41
C VAL A 2 12.78 17.00 -6.47
N MET A 3 13.65 17.20 -7.47
CA MET A 3 14.00 16.17 -8.46
C MET A 3 14.85 15.03 -7.88
N GLU A 4 15.64 15.32 -6.84
CA GLU A 4 16.54 14.35 -6.20
C GLU A 4 15.81 13.58 -5.09
N ASP A 5 14.98 14.28 -4.29
CA ASP A 5 14.09 13.69 -3.30
C ASP A 5 12.63 14.07 -3.56
N LYS A 6 11.89 13.11 -4.11
CA LYS A 6 10.46 13.24 -4.45
C LYS A 6 9.55 13.25 -3.22
N CYS A 7 10.07 12.93 -2.03
CA CYS A 7 9.33 12.87 -0.78
C CYS A 7 9.65 14.05 0.15
N ILE A 8 10.40 15.06 -0.33
CA ILE A 8 10.78 16.21 0.48
C ILE A 8 9.54 16.98 0.96
N ILE A 9 9.51 17.29 2.26
CA ILE A 9 8.37 17.96 2.89
C ILE A 9 8.53 19.47 2.75
N VAL A 10 7.43 20.21 2.59
CA VAL A 10 7.44 21.68 2.40
C VAL A 10 8.28 22.41 3.46
N ASN A 11 8.20 22.01 4.73
CA ASN A 11 8.99 22.62 5.82
C ASN A 11 10.51 22.44 5.64
N GLN A 12 10.96 21.36 4.99
CA GLN A 12 12.38 21.17 4.68
C GLN A 12 12.80 22.11 3.54
N LEU A 13 11.91 22.32 2.56
CA LEU A 13 12.13 23.28 1.47
C LEU A 13 12.18 24.73 2.00
N GLU A 14 11.28 25.10 2.90
CA GLU A 14 11.29 26.42 3.56
C GLU A 14 12.64 26.71 4.23
N ARG A 15 13.17 25.73 4.97
CA ARG A 15 14.48 25.89 5.65
C ARG A 15 15.65 25.97 4.69
N SER A 16 15.56 25.32 3.53
CA SER A 16 16.66 25.30 2.56
C SER A 16 16.69 26.50 1.62
N VAL A 17 15.52 27.07 1.30
CA VAL A 17 15.38 28.15 0.32
C VAL A 17 14.97 29.48 0.97
N GLU A 18 14.63 29.48 2.26
CA GLU A 18 14.18 30.65 3.04
C GLU A 18 12.94 31.35 2.43
N ILE A 19 12.10 30.57 1.74
CA ILE A 19 10.84 31.04 1.14
C ILE A 19 9.67 30.55 2.00
N SER A 20 8.59 31.34 2.06
CA SER A 20 7.37 30.93 2.75
C SER A 20 6.67 29.72 2.09
N SER A 21 6.03 28.87 2.89
CA SER A 21 5.30 27.67 2.42
C SER A 21 4.29 27.99 1.32
N GLY A 22 3.61 29.13 1.40
CA GLY A 22 2.65 29.56 0.39
C GLY A 22 3.31 29.80 -0.98
N ALA A 23 4.45 30.50 -0.99
CA ALA A 23 5.21 30.73 -2.23
C ALA A 23 5.81 29.43 -2.77
N ILE A 24 6.32 28.54 -1.91
CA ILE A 24 6.78 27.19 -2.32
C ILE A 24 5.65 26.40 -2.96
N HIS A 25 4.45 26.44 -2.38
CA HIS A 25 3.28 25.73 -2.92
C HIS A 25 2.89 26.26 -4.30
N THR A 26 2.85 27.59 -4.48
CA THR A 26 2.57 28.22 -5.79
C THR A 26 3.64 27.87 -6.81
N ILE A 27 4.92 27.93 -6.45
CA ILE A 27 6.01 27.60 -7.37
C ILE A 27 5.93 26.12 -7.77
N LEU A 28 5.76 25.21 -6.81
CA LEU A 28 5.69 23.77 -7.11
C LEU A 28 4.47 23.43 -7.94
N MET A 29 3.27 23.87 -7.57
CA MET A 29 2.05 23.45 -8.24
C MET A 29 1.72 24.25 -9.49
N THR A 30 1.89 25.58 -9.46
CA THR A 30 1.45 26.47 -10.54
C THR A 30 2.55 26.72 -11.56
N VAL A 31 3.79 26.97 -11.12
CA VAL A 31 4.90 27.28 -12.05
C VAL A 31 5.54 26.01 -12.60
N LEU A 32 5.80 25.03 -11.73
CA LEU A 32 6.52 23.81 -12.07
C LEU A 32 5.60 22.61 -12.37
N GLY A 33 4.30 22.71 -12.08
CA GLY A 33 3.32 21.67 -12.40
C GLY A 33 3.41 20.39 -11.56
N TYR A 34 4.08 20.43 -10.40
CA TYR A 34 4.10 19.30 -9.47
C TYR A 34 2.74 19.13 -8.78
N ARG A 35 2.46 17.89 -8.39
CA ARG A 35 1.30 17.54 -7.58
C ARG A 35 1.74 16.69 -6.40
N SER A 36 1.19 16.98 -5.22
CA SER A 36 1.37 16.13 -4.05
C SER A 36 0.46 14.90 -4.18
N ILE A 37 1.05 13.71 -4.19
CA ILE A 37 0.34 12.44 -4.26
C ILE A 37 0.82 11.57 -3.10
N CYS A 38 -0.11 10.90 -2.43
CA CYS A 38 0.23 9.92 -1.41
C CYS A 38 0.98 8.74 -2.05
N GLY A 39 2.05 8.30 -1.39
CA GLY A 39 2.75 7.06 -1.76
C GLY A 39 1.82 5.84 -1.68
N LYS A 40 2.11 4.83 -2.50
CA LYS A 40 1.39 3.55 -2.46
C LYS A 40 2.03 2.65 -1.40
N TRP A 41 1.22 2.03 -0.56
CA TRP A 41 1.69 0.97 0.32
C TRP A 41 2.14 -0.24 -0.51
N VAL A 42 3.38 -0.66 -0.28
CA VAL A 42 3.95 -1.89 -0.85
C VAL A 42 4.36 -2.80 0.29
N LEU A 43 4.03 -4.09 0.18
CA LEU A 43 4.27 -5.06 1.25
C LEU A 43 5.76 -5.23 1.57
N HIS A 44 6.62 -5.18 0.55
CA HIS A 44 8.06 -5.32 0.70
C HIS A 44 8.81 -4.55 -0.40
N LYS A 45 9.96 -3.97 -0.04
CA LYS A 45 10.90 -3.38 -1.01
C LYS A 45 11.75 -4.50 -1.61
N LEU A 46 11.37 -4.96 -2.80
CA LEU A 46 12.07 -6.05 -3.48
C LEU A 46 13.51 -5.64 -3.87
N SER A 47 14.47 -6.54 -3.65
CA SER A 47 15.83 -6.44 -4.19
C SER A 47 15.85 -6.68 -5.70
N GLU A 48 16.95 -6.32 -6.37
CA GLU A 48 17.10 -6.55 -7.82
C GLU A 48 17.03 -8.04 -8.16
N ASN A 49 17.70 -8.90 -7.38
CA ASN A 49 17.66 -10.34 -7.55
C ASN A 49 16.23 -10.90 -7.39
N GLN A 50 15.46 -10.41 -6.41
CA GLN A 50 14.07 -10.82 -6.23
C GLN A 50 13.19 -10.38 -7.41
N ARG A 51 13.42 -9.19 -7.98
CA ARG A 51 12.71 -8.71 -9.17
C ARG A 51 13.02 -9.57 -10.38
N LEU A 52 14.30 -9.87 -10.61
CA LEU A 52 14.73 -10.72 -11.73
C LEU A 52 14.16 -12.13 -11.62
N ALA A 53 14.22 -12.73 -10.43
CA ALA A 53 13.62 -14.04 -10.17
C ALA A 53 12.11 -14.04 -10.48
N ARG A 54 11.38 -13.02 -9.99
CA ARG A 54 9.94 -12.88 -10.28
C ARG A 54 9.65 -12.71 -11.76
N LEU A 55 10.45 -11.91 -12.48
CA LEU A 55 10.31 -11.73 -13.93
C LEU A 55 10.52 -13.04 -14.68
N ASN A 56 11.55 -13.80 -14.33
CA ASN A 56 11.86 -15.07 -14.97
C ASN A 56 10.77 -16.12 -14.72
N ILE A 57 10.28 -16.21 -13.48
CA ILE A 57 9.14 -17.09 -13.13
C ILE A 57 7.89 -16.67 -13.91
N ALA A 58 7.58 -15.37 -13.96
CA ALA A 58 6.41 -14.87 -14.69
C ALA A 58 6.49 -15.18 -16.19
N LYS A 59 7.66 -15.00 -16.82
CA LYS A 59 7.88 -15.35 -18.24
C LYS A 59 7.69 -16.84 -18.48
N LYS A 60 8.28 -17.69 -17.63
CA LYS A 60 8.12 -19.14 -17.73
C LYS A 60 6.67 -19.58 -17.57
N LEU A 61 5.94 -19.00 -16.60
CA LEU A 61 4.51 -19.26 -16.43
C LEU A 61 3.72 -18.79 -17.65
N LEU A 62 4.02 -17.61 -18.19
CA LEU A 62 3.35 -17.10 -19.37
C LEU A 62 3.53 -18.06 -20.56
N GLU A 63 4.76 -18.42 -20.91
CA GLU A 63 5.05 -19.38 -21.99
C GLU A 63 4.35 -20.73 -21.76
N THR A 64 4.35 -21.21 -20.52
CA THR A 64 3.68 -22.47 -20.16
C THR A 64 2.18 -22.40 -20.40
N TYR A 65 1.52 -21.28 -20.10
CA TYR A 65 0.06 -21.16 -20.14
C TYR A 65 -0.50 -20.39 -21.35
N GLU A 66 0.35 -19.81 -22.21
CA GLU A 66 -0.05 -19.02 -23.38
C GLU A 66 -0.67 -19.90 -24.47
N ASN A 67 -0.10 -21.09 -24.70
CA ASN A 67 -0.57 -22.06 -25.71
C ASN A 67 -1.33 -23.26 -25.13
N CYS A 68 -1.64 -23.25 -23.83
CA CYS A 68 -2.37 -24.35 -23.21
C CYS A 68 -3.88 -24.20 -23.44
N ASP A 69 -4.56 -25.34 -23.62
CA ASP A 69 -6.02 -25.39 -23.61
C ASP A 69 -6.54 -24.76 -22.32
N SER A 70 -7.66 -24.05 -22.42
CA SER A 70 -8.41 -23.39 -21.34
C SER A 70 -8.53 -24.25 -20.08
N ARG A 71 -8.59 -25.58 -20.23
CA ARG A 71 -8.63 -26.58 -19.17
C ARG A 71 -7.41 -26.58 -18.24
N ARG A 72 -6.20 -26.32 -18.74
CA ARG A 72 -4.99 -26.33 -17.89
C ARG A 72 -4.94 -25.19 -16.88
N ARG A 73 -5.61 -24.07 -17.18
CA ARG A 73 -5.71 -22.94 -16.24
C ARG A 73 -6.72 -23.23 -15.12
N THR A 74 -7.70 -24.09 -15.38
CA THR A 74 -8.74 -24.45 -14.40
C THR A 74 -8.32 -25.60 -13.46
N GLU A 75 -7.20 -26.26 -13.75
CA GLU A 75 -6.57 -27.28 -12.90
C GLU A 75 -5.73 -26.70 -11.75
N ILE A 76 -5.47 -25.39 -11.75
CA ILE A 76 -4.69 -24.75 -10.68
C ILE A 76 -5.52 -24.71 -9.40
N ILE A 77 -5.06 -25.45 -8.39
CA ILE A 77 -5.50 -25.31 -7.01
C ILE A 77 -4.44 -24.48 -6.29
N THR A 78 -4.86 -23.40 -5.64
CA THR A 78 -3.99 -22.56 -4.81
C THR A 78 -4.60 -22.43 -3.42
N GLY A 79 -3.78 -22.14 -2.43
CA GLY A 79 -4.26 -21.82 -1.09
C GLY A 79 -3.35 -20.85 -0.37
N ASP A 80 -3.88 -20.24 0.68
CA ASP A 80 -3.15 -19.32 1.54
C ASP A 80 -3.78 -19.30 2.94
N GLU A 81 -3.05 -18.74 3.90
CA GLU A 81 -3.48 -18.57 5.28
C GLU A 81 -3.76 -17.10 5.58
N THR A 82 -4.88 -16.82 6.25
CA THR A 82 -5.22 -15.46 6.67
C THR A 82 -5.72 -15.41 8.10
N TRP A 83 -5.39 -14.32 8.79
CA TRP A 83 -5.87 -14.05 10.14
C TRP A 83 -7.22 -13.33 10.08
N VAL A 84 -8.27 -14.00 10.57
CA VAL A 84 -9.61 -13.41 10.70
C VAL A 84 -9.82 -12.98 12.15
N TYR A 85 -10.06 -11.68 12.34
CA TYR A 85 -10.33 -11.12 13.66
C TYR A 85 -11.82 -11.18 13.98
N TYR A 86 -12.18 -11.58 15.21
CA TYR A 86 -13.60 -11.62 15.66
C TYR A 86 -14.25 -10.24 15.69
N SER A 87 -13.45 -9.17 15.85
CA SER A 87 -13.90 -7.79 15.75
C SER A 87 -13.03 -7.04 14.76
N THR A 88 -13.64 -6.22 13.90
CA THR A 88 -12.90 -5.45 12.92
C THR A 88 -11.83 -4.60 13.63
N PRO A 89 -10.54 -4.75 13.28
CA PRO A 89 -9.51 -3.91 13.86
C PRO A 89 -9.81 -2.45 13.53
N TYR A 90 -9.78 -1.65 14.57
CA TYR A 90 -10.07 -0.23 14.62
C TYR A 90 -9.55 0.53 13.39
N ARG A 91 -10.43 1.17 12.62
CA ARG A 91 -10.05 2.01 11.46
C ARG A 91 -9.92 3.46 11.91
N LYS A 92 -8.68 3.98 12.01
CA LYS A 92 -8.38 5.37 12.41
C LYS A 92 -9.24 6.41 11.67
N TYR A 93 -9.51 6.21 10.39
CA TYR A 93 -10.28 7.16 9.58
C TYR A 93 -11.77 7.24 9.92
N LYS A 94 -12.33 6.26 10.67
CA LYS A 94 -13.74 6.27 11.11
C LYS A 94 -13.98 7.13 12.37
N LYS A 95 -12.92 7.62 13.02
CA LYS A 95 -13.02 8.61 14.10
C LYS A 95 -12.31 9.89 13.68
N ARG A 96 -12.98 10.69 12.85
CA ARG A 96 -12.61 12.09 12.64
C ARG A 96 -13.21 12.88 13.80
N SER A 97 -12.36 13.47 14.63
CA SER A 97 -12.78 14.47 15.62
C SER A 97 -12.78 15.84 14.95
N TRP A 98 -13.89 16.57 15.09
CA TRP A 98 -13.91 18.00 14.83
C TRP A 98 -13.18 18.69 15.99
N VAL A 99 -12.20 19.54 15.67
CA VAL A 99 -11.44 20.35 16.64
C VAL A 99 -11.55 21.81 16.25
N ARG A 100 -11.64 22.73 17.22
CA ARG A 100 -11.74 24.17 16.99
C ARG A 100 -10.43 24.87 17.36
N GLY A 101 -9.88 25.66 16.44
CA GLY A 101 -8.66 26.44 16.70
C GLY A 101 -7.47 25.55 17.07
N ASP A 102 -6.83 25.85 18.20
CA ASP A 102 -5.63 25.15 18.71
C ASP A 102 -5.93 23.91 19.58
N GLU A 103 -7.19 23.44 19.60
CA GLU A 103 -7.58 22.25 20.34
C GLU A 103 -6.87 20.98 19.83
N GLN A 104 -6.33 20.21 20.76
CA GLN A 104 -5.74 18.92 20.44
C GLN A 104 -6.85 17.89 20.16
N PRO A 105 -6.72 17.09 19.08
CA PRO A 105 -7.69 16.04 18.79
C PRO A 105 -7.70 14.98 19.89
N ALA A 106 -8.88 14.37 20.10
CA ALA A 106 -9.04 13.35 21.12
C ALA A 106 -8.04 12.20 20.91
N ASN A 107 -7.36 11.80 21.99
CA ASN A 107 -6.44 10.68 21.95
C ASN A 107 -7.19 9.40 21.60
N ILE A 108 -6.79 8.82 20.47
CA ILE A 108 -7.32 7.56 19.99
C ILE A 108 -6.36 6.45 20.47
N PRO A 109 -6.77 5.59 21.41
CA PRO A 109 -5.95 4.46 21.81
C PRO A 109 -5.71 3.56 20.60
N ARG A 110 -4.46 3.13 20.41
CA ARG A 110 -4.10 2.17 19.36
C ARG A 110 -4.91 0.88 19.63
N PRO A 111 -5.54 0.27 18.61
CA PRO A 111 -6.17 -1.04 18.81
C PRO A 111 -5.18 -2.04 19.37
N ASP A 112 -5.62 -2.80 20.37
CA ASP A 112 -4.85 -3.92 20.90
C ASP A 112 -4.67 -4.97 19.80
N PHE A 113 -3.42 -5.39 19.58
CA PHE A 113 -3.05 -6.44 18.64
C PHE A 113 -3.35 -7.85 19.19
N ARG A 114 -3.67 -7.97 20.49
CA ARG A 114 -4.04 -9.22 21.18
C ARG A 114 -5.53 -9.57 21.07
N LYS A 115 -6.27 -8.86 20.22
CA LYS A 115 -7.66 -9.21 19.95
C LYS A 115 -7.76 -10.68 19.52
N PRO A 116 -8.81 -11.40 19.98
CA PRO A 116 -9.01 -12.77 19.56
C PRO A 116 -9.10 -12.80 18.04
N LYS A 117 -8.41 -13.78 17.46
CA LYS A 117 -8.34 -14.02 16.02
C LYS A 117 -8.21 -15.52 15.78
N ILE A 118 -8.71 -15.95 14.64
CA ILE A 118 -8.54 -17.32 14.16
C ILE A 118 -7.67 -17.28 12.90
N MET A 119 -6.83 -18.30 12.75
CA MET A 119 -6.16 -18.55 11.48
C MET A 119 -7.13 -19.34 10.61
N CYS A 120 -7.37 -18.86 9.41
CA CYS A 120 -8.15 -19.55 8.39
C CYS A 120 -7.19 -19.94 7.26
N THR A 121 -7.18 -21.22 6.94
CA THR A 121 -6.49 -21.76 5.76
C THR A 121 -7.56 -22.07 4.73
N ILE A 122 -7.35 -21.64 3.49
CA ILE A 122 -8.28 -21.91 2.38
C ILE A 122 -7.50 -22.37 1.16
N PHE A 123 -8.03 -23.36 0.47
CA PHE A 123 -7.61 -23.78 -0.85
C PHE A 123 -8.78 -23.65 -1.82
N PHE A 124 -8.53 -23.11 -3.01
CA PHE A 124 -9.54 -22.91 -4.03
C PHE A 124 -8.96 -23.10 -5.43
N SER A 125 -9.86 -23.38 -6.36
CA SER A 125 -9.60 -23.46 -7.80
C SER A 125 -10.51 -22.51 -8.55
N SER A 126 -10.45 -22.51 -9.88
CA SER A 126 -11.43 -21.78 -10.71
C SER A 126 -12.88 -22.25 -10.52
N HIS A 127 -13.09 -23.45 -9.97
CA HIS A 127 -14.42 -24.04 -9.76
C HIS A 127 -14.99 -23.81 -8.36
N GLY A 128 -14.21 -23.20 -7.45
CA GLY A 128 -14.63 -22.90 -6.09
C GLY A 128 -13.66 -23.39 -5.03
N ILE A 129 -14.16 -23.42 -3.79
CA ILE A 129 -13.40 -23.83 -2.60
C ILE A 129 -13.19 -25.34 -2.63
N VAL A 130 -11.96 -25.76 -2.37
CA VAL A 130 -11.55 -27.17 -2.29
C VAL A 130 -11.39 -27.60 -0.83
N LEU A 131 -10.80 -26.74 0.01
CA LEU A 131 -10.59 -26.97 1.44
C LEU A 131 -10.66 -25.65 2.21
#